data_AF-A0A915MRQ0-F1
#
_entry.id   AF-A0A915MRQ0-F1
#
_cell.length_a   1.000
_cell.length_b   1.000
_cell.length_c   1.000
_cell.angle_alpha   90.00
_cell.angle_beta   90.00
_cell.angle_gamma   90.00
#
_symmetry.space_group_name_H-M   'P 1'
#
loop_
_entity.id
_entity.type
_entity.pdbx_description
1 polymer ?
#
loop_
_entity_poly.entity_id
_entity_poly.type
_entity_poly.pdbx_seq_one_letter_code
_entity_poly.pdbx_strand_id
1 'polypeptide(L)' 'VIYRCGHMCMCFPCAKETHRRSGDCPICRTPIIDVIRCYPV' A
#
# COMPACT_ATOMS: atom_id res chain seq x y z
N VAL A 1 13.08 -7.68 5.18
CA VAL A 1 12.51 -6.85 4.08
C VAL A 1 12.44 -5.41 4.57
N ILE A 2 12.92 -4.43 3.81
CA ILE A 2 12.85 -3.00 4.19
C ILE A 2 11.71 -2.35 3.39
N TYR A 3 10.69 -1.86 4.08
CA TYR A 3 9.60 -1.11 3.46
C TYR A 3 9.99 0.35 3.28
N ARG A 4 9.83 0.87 2.06
CA ARG A 4 10.20 2.26 1.72
C ARG A 4 9.06 3.27 1.99
N CYS A 5 7.85 2.78 2.22
CA CYS A 5 6.67 3.59 2.57
C CYS A 5 5.70 2.80 3.46
N GLY A 6 4.81 3.49 4.17
CA GLY A 6 3.83 2.88 5.10
C GLY A 6 2.48 3.62 5.18
N HIS A 7 2.07 4.29 4.11
CA HIS A 7 0.87 5.13 4.12
C HIS A 7 -0.42 4.29 4.14
N MET A 8 -1.27 4.54 5.15
CA MET A 8 -2.60 3.93 5.30
C MET A 8 -3.68 4.81 4.64
N CYS A 9 -3.65 4.93 3.31
CA CYS A 9 -4.52 5.84 2.56
C CYS A 9 -5.68 5.14 1.82
N MET A 10 -5.84 3.82 1.96
CA MET A 10 -6.83 3.02 1.25
C MET A 10 -7.30 1.85 2.11
N CYS A 11 -8.52 1.34 1.85
CA CYS A 11 -8.93 0.05 2.39
C CYS A 11 -8.18 -1.09 1.70
N PHE A 12 -8.15 -2.28 2.32
CA PHE A 12 -7.38 -3.43 1.84
C PHE A 12 -7.67 -3.86 0.38
N PRO A 13 -8.93 -3.98 -0.09
CA PRO A 13 -9.18 -4.37 -1.48
C PRO A 13 -8.69 -3.32 -2.48
N CYS A 14 -8.89 -2.03 -2.19
CA CYS A 14 -8.41 -0.93 -3.04
C CYS A 14 -6.88 -0.90 -3.08
N ALA A 15 -6.21 -1.07 -1.94
CA ALA A 15 -4.76 -1.12 -1.88
C ALA A 15 -4.18 -2.30 -2.69
N LYS A 16 -4.81 -3.48 -2.65
CA LYS A 16 -4.42 -4.63 -3.49
C LYS A 16 -4.58 -4.36 -4.97
N GLU A 17 -5.66 -3.69 -5.38
CA GLU A 17 -5.88 -3.36 -6.79
C GLU A 17 -4.85 -2.32 -7.28
N THR A 18 -4.58 -1.28 -6.48
CA THR A 18 -3.54 -0.29 -6.79
C THR A 18 -2.16 -0.95 -6.94
N HIS A 19 -1.82 -1.88 -6.04
CA HIS A 19 -0.57 -2.63 -6.11
C HIS A 19 -0.47 -3.48 -7.39
N ARG A 20 -1.58 -4.08 -7.86
CA ARG A 20 -1.61 -4.88 -9.11
C ARG A 20 -1.52 -4.05 -10.38
N ARG A 21 -2.10 -2.84 -10.39
CA ARG A 21 -2.18 -2.00 -11.60
C ARG A 21 -0.98 -1.08 -11.76
N SER A 22 -0.82 -0.13 -10.83
CA SER A 22 0.23 0.89 -10.90
C SER A 22 1.44 0.48 -10.09
N GLY A 23 1.22 -0.12 -8.92
CA GLY A 23 2.29 -0.47 -8.00
C GLY A 23 2.85 0.71 -7.21
N ASP A 24 2.46 1.98 -7.46
CA ASP A 24 2.98 3.13 -6.73
C ASP A 24 2.04 3.64 -5.64
N CYS A 25 2.61 4.09 -4.53
CA CYS A 25 1.86 4.71 -3.45
C CYS A 25 1.26 6.06 -3.91
N PRO A 26 -0.07 6.29 -3.76
CA PRO A 26 -0.69 7.54 -4.22
C PRO A 26 -0.25 8.77 -3.43
N ILE A 27 0.39 8.59 -2.28
CA ILE A 27 0.87 9.68 -1.42
C ILE A 27 2.29 10.12 -1.81
N CYS A 28 3.23 9.17 -1.82
CA CYS A 28 4.66 9.47 -1.99
C CYS A 28 5.25 8.96 -3.31
N ARG A 29 4.44 8.32 -4.16
CA ARG A 29 4.84 7.77 -5.46
C ARG A 29 6.00 6.77 -5.40
N THR A 30 6.24 6.18 -4.23
CA THR A 30 7.22 5.12 -4.05
C THR A 30 6.57 3.77 -4.40
N PRO A 31 7.30 2.85 -5.04
CA PRO A 31 6.78 1.51 -5.31
C PRO A 31 6.33 0.79 -4.03
N ILE A 32 5.10 0.28 -4.07
CA ILE A 32 4.46 -0.54 -3.04
C ILE A 32 5.08 -1.93 -3.12
N ILE A 33 5.82 -2.29 -2.07
CA ILE A 33 6.46 -3.61 -1.95
C ILE A 33 5.45 -4.67 -1.48
N ASP A 34 4.51 -4.28 -0.61
CA ASP A 34 3.50 -5.17 -0.04
C ASP A 34 2.29 -4.37 0.46
N VAL A 35 1.14 -5.03 0.64
CA VAL A 35 -0.10 -4.46 1.18
C VAL A 35 -0.52 -5.23 2.43
N ILE A 36 -0.44 -4.57 3.58
CA ILE A 36 -0.74 -5.17 4.89
C ILE A 36 -2.16 -4.76 5.33
N ARG A 37 -2.94 -5.71 5.85
CA ARG A 37 -4.24 -5.42 6.46
C ARG A 37 -4.04 -5.01 7.93
N CYS A 38 -4.44 -3.79 8.26
CA CYS A 38 -4.47 -3.31 9.64
C CYS A 38 -5.77 -3.77 10.32
N TYR A 39 -5.65 -4.33 11.51
CA TYR A 39 -6.78 -4.67 12.38
C TYR A 39 -6.82 -3.65 13.53
N PRO A 40 -8.00 -3.15 13.93
CA PRO A 40 -8.11 -2.29 15.11
C PRO A 40 -7.65 -3.05 16.36
N VAL A 41 -7.06 -2.31 17.29
CA VAL A 41 -6.72 -2.81 18.62
C VAL A 41 -7.94 -2.94 19.51
#